data_AF-A0A2V6NWN7-F1
#
_entry.id   AF-A0A2V6NWN7-F1
#
_cell.length_a   1.000
_cell.length_b   1.000
_cell.length_c   1.000
_cell.angle_alpha   90.00
_cell.angle_beta   90.00
_cell.angle_gamma   90.00
#
_symmetry.space_group_name_H-M   'P 1'
#
loop_
_entity.id
_entity.type
_entity.pdbx_description
1 polymer ?
#
loop_
_entity_poly.entity_id
_entity_poly.type
_entity_poly.pdbx_seq_one_letter_code
_entity_poly.pdbx_strand_id
1 'polypeptide(L)'
;SGPEEMWRSSSPVGGGEYLRLEVPPATVRSGAPRFYNMEPTPLAVDLDGDGAEEVVVPQNQIPGMLAVVFRGPAGVRFQQVNSGFEGMITGLGAIRGEDNEPPTLLACVVHFTGLFKSAGESQIIMTAQE
;
A
#
# COMPACT_ATOMS: atom_id res chain seq x y z
N SER A 1 30.42 -10.96 12.00
CA SER A 1 29.23 -10.42 11.32
C SER A 1 29.10 -11.15 10.00
N GLY A 2 28.21 -12.14 9.91
CA GLY A 2 27.89 -12.78 8.63
C GLY A 2 27.20 -11.77 7.70
N PRO A 3 27.12 -12.05 6.38
CA PRO A 3 26.28 -11.25 5.51
C PRO A 3 24.85 -11.31 6.07
N GLU A 4 24.25 -10.15 6.38
CA GLU A 4 22.82 -10.10 6.66
C GLU A 4 22.10 -10.69 5.46
N GLU A 5 21.42 -11.82 5.66
CA GLU A 5 20.67 -12.47 4.59
C GLU A 5 19.53 -11.53 4.20
N MET A 6 19.63 -10.98 3.00
CA MET A 6 18.63 -10.05 2.47
C MET A 6 17.36 -10.82 2.15
N TRP A 7 16.33 -10.66 2.99
CA TRP A 7 15.00 -11.19 2.71
C TRP A 7 14.36 -10.46 1.52
N ARG A 8 13.65 -11.22 0.67
CA ARG A 8 12.91 -10.70 -0.49
C ARG A 8 11.57 -11.43 -0.59
N SER A 9 10.50 -10.69 -0.85
CA SER A 9 9.22 -11.29 -1.24
C SER A 9 9.34 -11.94 -2.62
N SER A 10 8.75 -13.11 -2.80
CA SER A 10 8.54 -13.75 -4.11
C SER A 10 7.23 -13.29 -4.79
N SER A 11 6.35 -12.61 -4.04
CA SER A 11 5.06 -12.11 -4.53
C SER A 11 5.19 -10.63 -4.95
N PRO A 12 4.60 -10.22 -6.09
CA PRO A 12 4.60 -8.83 -6.51
C PRO A 12 3.84 -7.96 -5.50
N VAL A 13 4.36 -6.76 -5.25
CA VAL A 13 3.73 -5.75 -4.37
C VAL A 13 3.69 -4.42 -5.10
N GLY A 14 2.89 -3.48 -4.61
CA GLY A 14 2.56 -2.25 -5.33
C GLY A 14 1.62 -2.55 -6.49
N GLY A 15 1.84 -1.85 -7.60
CA GLY A 15 0.90 -1.68 -8.70
C GLY A 15 0.05 -0.44 -8.48
N GLY A 16 -0.40 0.15 -9.58
CA GLY A 16 -1.05 1.47 -9.51
C GLY A 16 -0.83 2.32 -10.74
N GLU A 17 -0.41 1.74 -11.87
CA GLU A 17 -0.14 2.43 -13.15
C GLU A 17 -1.33 3.27 -13.68
N TYR A 18 -2.47 3.17 -13.03
CA TYR A 18 -3.66 3.98 -13.26
C TYR A 18 -3.53 5.42 -12.72
N LEU A 19 -2.69 5.66 -11.70
CA LEU A 19 -2.38 7.00 -11.20
C LEU A 19 -1.08 7.50 -11.82
N ARG A 20 -1.20 8.51 -12.67
CA ARG A 20 -0.10 9.09 -13.43
C ARG A 20 0.07 10.54 -13.07
N LEU A 21 1.25 10.90 -12.58
CA LEU A 21 1.64 12.29 -12.39
C LEU A 21 2.22 12.82 -13.69
N GLU A 22 1.53 13.80 -14.29
CA GLU A 22 2.09 14.61 -15.37
C GLU A 22 2.98 15.70 -14.77
N VAL A 23 4.24 15.71 -15.16
CA VAL A 23 5.19 16.76 -14.82
C VAL A 23 5.40 17.62 -16.06
N PRO A 24 4.79 18.82 -16.11
CA PRO A 24 4.97 19.72 -17.23
C PRO A 24 6.42 20.22 -17.29
N PRO A 25 6.94 20.51 -18.50
CA PRO A 25 8.29 21.03 -18.66
C PRO A 25 8.46 22.37 -17.93
N ALA A 26 9.57 22.54 -17.23
CA ALA A 26 9.89 23.76 -16.46
C ALA A 26 9.99 25.03 -17.33
N THR A 27 10.10 24.88 -18.65
CA THR A 27 10.07 25.99 -19.62
C THR A 27 9.47 25.48 -20.92
N VAL A 28 8.71 26.32 -21.63
CA VAL A 28 8.02 25.97 -22.90
C VAL A 28 8.98 25.43 -23.98
N ARG A 29 10.29 25.74 -23.89
CA ARG A 29 11.34 25.24 -24.79
C ARG A 29 11.87 23.84 -24.46
N SER A 30 11.46 23.23 -23.35
CA SER A 30 12.07 22.01 -22.77
C SER A 30 11.42 20.68 -23.21
N GLY A 31 10.57 20.67 -24.24
CA GLY A 31 10.06 19.42 -24.83
C GLY A 31 8.80 18.84 -24.19
N ALA A 32 8.49 17.58 -24.52
CA ALA A 32 7.25 16.89 -24.17
C ALA A 32 7.09 16.63 -22.65
N PRO A 33 5.85 16.56 -22.12
CA PRO A 33 5.60 16.25 -20.71
C PRO A 33 6.18 14.89 -20.32
N ARG A 34 6.68 14.81 -19.09
CA ARG A 34 7.09 13.54 -18.48
C ARG A 34 5.97 13.02 -17.62
N PHE A 35 5.86 11.72 -17.57
CA PHE A 35 4.84 11.08 -16.77
C PHE A 35 5.44 9.99 -15.90
N TYR A 36 4.98 9.94 -14.66
CA TYR A 36 5.43 8.97 -13.66
C TYR A 36 4.22 8.22 -13.13
N ASN A 37 4.35 6.90 -13.04
CA ASN A 37 3.36 6.07 -12.36
C ASN A 37 3.58 6.20 -10.85
N MET A 38 2.50 6.41 -10.11
CA MET A 38 2.56 6.48 -8.66
C MET A 38 2.33 5.08 -8.09
N GLU A 39 3.28 4.64 -7.26
CA GLU A 39 3.17 3.40 -6.50
C GLU A 39 2.69 3.73 -5.08
N PRO A 40 1.78 2.93 -4.50
CA PRO A 40 1.37 3.14 -3.13
C PRO A 40 2.56 2.92 -2.19
N THR A 41 2.69 3.81 -1.21
CA THR A 41 3.77 3.72 -0.23
C THR A 41 3.43 2.65 0.81
N PRO A 42 4.37 1.74 1.15
CA PRO A 42 4.23 0.82 2.28
C PRO A 42 3.96 1.57 3.59
N LEU A 43 3.21 0.94 4.49
CA LEU A 43 2.94 1.43 5.84
C LEU A 43 3.64 0.55 6.86
N ALA A 44 4.44 1.14 7.74
CA ALA A 44 4.95 0.47 8.94
C ALA A 44 4.03 0.79 10.11
N VAL A 45 3.50 -0.23 10.78
CA VAL A 45 2.59 -0.08 11.93
C VAL A 45 2.58 -1.36 12.76
N ASP A 46 2.54 -1.22 14.07
CA ASP A 46 2.29 -2.31 15.02
C ASP A 46 0.82 -2.74 14.89
N LEU A 47 0.57 -3.91 14.29
CA LEU A 47 -0.78 -4.40 13.99
C LEU A 47 -1.40 -5.20 15.14
N ASP A 48 -0.59 -5.84 15.97
CA ASP A 48 -1.05 -6.73 17.03
C ASP A 48 -0.78 -6.22 18.46
N GLY A 49 -0.14 -5.06 18.58
CA GLY A 49 0.08 -4.35 19.83
C GLY A 49 1.29 -4.87 20.61
N ASP A 50 2.18 -5.66 20.00
CA ASP A 50 3.35 -6.24 20.68
C ASP A 50 4.56 -5.28 20.76
N GLY A 51 4.43 -4.08 20.18
CA GLY A 51 5.46 -3.04 20.14
C GLY A 51 6.45 -3.17 18.98
N ALA A 52 6.35 -4.19 18.14
CA ALA A 52 7.07 -4.31 16.88
C ALA A 52 6.18 -3.85 15.71
N GLU A 53 6.78 -3.18 14.72
CA GLU A 53 6.02 -2.75 13.53
C GLU A 53 6.06 -3.81 12.43
N GLU A 54 4.88 -4.18 11.94
CA GLU A 54 4.70 -4.89 10.68
C GLU A 54 4.78 -3.92 9.49
N VAL A 55 5.09 -4.46 8.31
CA VAL A 55 5.01 -3.71 7.06
C VAL A 55 3.79 -4.17 6.26
N VAL A 56 2.86 -3.25 6.02
CA VAL A 56 1.69 -3.43 5.15
C VAL A 56 1.99 -2.83 3.78
N VAL A 57 1.80 -3.62 2.73
CA VAL A 57 2.05 -3.20 1.34
C VAL A 57 0.84 -3.56 0.48
N PRO A 58 0.29 -2.63 -0.33
CA PRO A 58 -0.75 -3.00 -1.27
C PRO A 58 -0.29 -4.01 -2.31
N GLN A 59 -1.19 -4.90 -2.73
CA GLN A 59 -0.98 -5.85 -3.82
C GLN A 59 -2.03 -5.65 -4.90
N ASN A 60 -1.87 -4.57 -5.66
CA ASN A 60 -2.84 -4.07 -6.63
C ASN A 60 -2.94 -4.92 -7.92
N GLN A 61 -2.38 -6.12 -7.93
CA GLN A 61 -2.64 -7.12 -8.97
C GLN A 61 -4.06 -7.68 -8.85
N ILE A 62 -4.61 -7.68 -7.63
CA ILE A 62 -5.99 -8.06 -7.30
C ILE A 62 -6.55 -6.97 -6.37
N PRO A 63 -7.71 -6.36 -6.69
CA PRO A 63 -8.33 -5.36 -5.82
C PRO A 63 -8.49 -5.83 -4.38
N GLY A 64 -8.25 -4.93 -3.41
CA GLY A 64 -8.42 -5.22 -1.98
C GLY A 64 -7.35 -6.11 -1.34
N MET A 65 -6.33 -6.57 -2.08
CA MET A 65 -5.28 -7.40 -1.50
C MET A 65 -4.17 -6.56 -0.85
N LEU A 66 -3.76 -7.00 0.34
CA LEU A 66 -2.61 -6.49 1.07
C LEU A 66 -1.60 -7.61 1.29
N ALA A 67 -0.32 -7.27 1.29
CA ALA A 67 0.75 -8.06 1.85
C ALA A 67 1.10 -7.51 3.23
N VAL A 68 1.27 -8.39 4.21
CA VAL A 68 1.77 -8.06 5.55
C VAL A 68 3.06 -8.82 5.78
N VAL A 69 4.09 -8.09 6.19
CA VAL A 69 5.41 -8.63 6.54
C VAL A 69 5.60 -8.52 8.05
N PHE A 70 5.76 -9.66 8.69
CA PHE A 70 5.99 -9.79 10.13
C PHE A 70 7.46 -10.10 10.40
N ARG A 71 7.99 -9.61 11.53
CA ARG A 71 9.30 -10.02 12.04
C ARG A 71 9.11 -10.70 13.40
N GLY A 72 9.21 -12.03 13.41
CA GLY A 72 9.14 -12.81 14.64
C GLY A 72 10.46 -13.48 15.02
N PRO A 73 10.49 -14.23 16.14
CA PRO A 73 11.66 -15.01 16.58
C PRO A 73 12.14 -16.04 15.55
N ALA A 74 11.24 -16.53 14.70
CA ALA A 74 11.53 -17.46 13.62
C ALA A 74 12.01 -16.77 12.31
N GLY A 75 12.17 -15.45 12.32
CA GLY A 75 12.55 -14.64 11.17
C GLY A 75 11.39 -13.87 10.53
N VAL A 76 11.58 -13.48 9.27
CA VAL A 76 10.61 -12.69 8.50
C VAL A 76 9.54 -13.60 7.90
N ARG A 77 8.26 -13.23 8.04
CA ARG A 77 7.12 -13.94 7.44
C ARG A 77 6.35 -13.00 6.54
N PHE A 78 5.81 -13.55 5.46
CA PHE A 78 4.98 -12.83 4.50
C PHE A 78 3.60 -13.48 4.45
N GLN A 79 2.56 -12.67 4.53
CA GLN A 79 1.18 -13.11 4.43
C GLN A 79 0.41 -12.21 3.47
N GLN A 80 -0.39 -12.83 2.60
CA GLN A 80 -1.37 -12.09 1.81
C GLN A 80 -2.70 -12.08 2.54
N VAL A 81 -3.34 -10.92 2.62
CA VAL A 81 -4.58 -10.69 3.32
C VAL A 81 -5.56 -10.03 2.36
N ASN A 82 -6.79 -10.54 2.31
CA ASN A 82 -7.90 -9.82 1.70
C ASN A 82 -8.41 -8.81 2.73
N SER A 83 -8.22 -7.52 2.45
CA SER A 83 -8.63 -6.44 3.37
C SER A 83 -10.14 -6.20 3.40
N GLY A 84 -10.89 -6.77 2.46
CA GLY A 84 -12.29 -6.43 2.24
C GLY A 84 -12.51 -5.08 1.54
N PHE A 85 -11.45 -4.30 1.30
CA PHE A 85 -11.57 -3.08 0.51
C PHE A 85 -11.91 -3.41 -0.94
N GLU A 86 -12.97 -2.80 -1.45
CA GLU A 86 -13.36 -2.96 -2.84
C GLU A 86 -12.54 -1.97 -3.69
N GLY A 87 -11.63 -2.42 -4.54
CA GLY A 87 -10.90 -1.54 -5.47
C GLY A 87 -9.39 -1.46 -5.27
N MET A 88 -8.78 -0.46 -5.90
CA MET A 88 -7.32 -0.29 -5.94
C MET A 88 -6.85 0.57 -4.78
N ILE A 89 -5.89 0.10 -3.98
CA ILE A 89 -5.40 0.83 -2.81
C ILE A 89 -4.24 1.73 -3.23
N THR A 90 -4.42 3.04 -3.12
CA THR A 90 -3.47 4.07 -3.62
C THR A 90 -2.72 4.78 -2.50
N GLY A 91 -3.19 4.64 -1.26
CA GLY A 91 -2.54 5.15 -0.07
C GLY A 91 -2.94 4.33 1.14
N LEU A 92 -2.02 4.25 2.11
CA LEU A 92 -2.23 3.64 3.41
C LEU A 92 -1.86 4.63 4.50
N GLY A 93 -2.55 4.53 5.62
CA GLY A 93 -2.23 5.22 6.87
C GLY A 93 -2.71 4.42 8.06
N ALA A 94 -2.28 4.82 9.25
CA ALA A 94 -2.78 4.26 10.49
C ALA A 94 -2.93 5.36 11.54
N ILE A 95 -3.96 5.22 12.38
CA ILE A 95 -4.04 5.88 13.67
C ILE A 95 -3.67 4.82 14.70
N ARG A 96 -2.63 5.07 15.48
CA ARG A 96 -2.20 4.15 16.55
C ARG A 96 -3.33 3.99 17.57
N GLY A 97 -3.55 2.75 18.00
CA GLY A 97 -4.42 2.42 19.13
C GLY A 97 -3.78 2.82 20.47
N GLU A 98 -4.51 2.63 21.56
CA GLU A 98 -3.95 2.69 22.90
C GLU A 98 -3.02 1.49 23.17
N ASP A 99 -2.37 1.46 24.34
CA ASP A 99 -1.36 0.44 24.66
C ASP A 99 -1.88 -1.00 24.47
N ASN A 100 -1.26 -1.75 23.57
CA ASN A 100 -1.63 -3.12 23.17
C ASN A 100 -2.98 -3.27 22.44
N GLU A 101 -3.53 -2.17 21.91
CA GLU A 101 -4.72 -2.22 21.05
C GLU A 101 -4.34 -2.13 19.57
N PRO A 102 -5.03 -2.88 18.68
CA PRO A 102 -4.81 -2.78 17.24
C PRO A 102 -5.07 -1.36 16.71
N PRO A 103 -4.28 -0.91 15.72
CA PRO A 103 -4.44 0.40 15.11
C PRO A 103 -5.71 0.45 14.24
N THR A 104 -6.25 1.66 14.06
CA THR A 104 -7.18 1.91 12.95
C THR A 104 -6.37 2.06 11.67
N LEU A 105 -6.58 1.17 10.70
CA LEU A 105 -6.01 1.29 9.37
C LEU A 105 -6.87 2.22 8.52
N LEU A 106 -6.22 3.09 7.76
CA LEU A 106 -6.83 3.96 6.76
C LEU A 106 -6.30 3.57 5.38
N ALA A 107 -7.19 3.53 4.39
CA ALA A 107 -6.85 3.28 3.01
C ALA A 107 -7.54 4.30 2.10
N CYS A 108 -6.77 4.88 1.17
CA CYS A 108 -7.32 5.55 0.01
C CYS A 108 -7.55 4.50 -1.08
N VAL A 109 -8.79 4.36 -1.52
CA VAL A 109 -9.21 3.32 -2.46
C VAL A 109 -9.86 3.95 -3.68
N VAL A 110 -9.48 3.49 -4.88
CA VAL A 110 -10.04 3.96 -6.15
C VAL A 110 -10.84 2.85 -6.81
N HIS A 111 -12.11 3.13 -7.05
CA HIS A 111 -13.03 2.28 -7.81
C HIS A 111 -13.07 2.76 -9.25
N PHE A 112 -12.31 2.10 -10.11
CA PHE A 112 -12.32 2.42 -11.53
C PHE A 112 -13.62 1.96 -12.20
N THR A 113 -14.15 2.79 -13.07
CA THR A 113 -15.32 2.50 -13.89
C THR A 113 -14.94 2.38 -15.36
N GLY A 114 -15.75 1.64 -16.12
CA GLY A 114 -15.54 1.40 -17.55
C GLY A 114 -14.45 0.36 -17.85
N LEU A 115 -14.46 -0.13 -19.09
CA LEU A 115 -13.61 -1.26 -19.52
C LEU A 115 -12.10 -0.93 -19.53
N PHE A 116 -11.76 0.35 -19.67
CA PHE A 116 -10.38 0.84 -19.74
C PHE A 116 -9.88 1.50 -18.45
N LYS A 117 -10.66 1.46 -17.36
CA LYS A 117 -10.32 2.08 -16.07
C LYS A 117 -9.87 3.55 -16.20
N SER A 118 -10.48 4.30 -17.12
CA SER A 118 -10.09 5.68 -17.44
C SER A 118 -10.71 6.74 -16.53
N ALA A 119 -11.66 6.33 -15.68
CA ALA A 119 -12.31 7.17 -14.67
C ALA A 119 -12.55 6.33 -13.42
N GLY A 120 -12.74 6.97 -12.27
CA GLY A 120 -13.04 6.27 -11.02
C GLY A 120 -13.41 7.22 -9.89
N GLU A 121 -13.99 6.65 -8.84
CA GLU A 121 -14.30 7.34 -7.60
C GLU A 121 -13.24 7.01 -6.56
N SER A 122 -12.79 8.00 -5.79
CA SER A 122 -11.85 7.81 -4.69
C SER A 122 -12.60 7.87 -3.36
N GLN A 123 -12.31 6.92 -2.49
CA GLN A 123 -12.90 6.81 -1.16
C GLN A 123 -11.80 6.65 -0.11
N ILE A 124 -12.07 7.15 1.09
CA ILE A 124 -11.25 6.86 2.26
C ILE A 124 -12.02 5.82 3.07
N ILE A 125 -11.42 4.66 3.26
CA ILE A 125 -11.96 3.58 4.08
C ILE A 125 -11.10 3.46 5.33
N MET A 126 -11.74 3.21 6.47
CA MET A 126 -11.05 2.94 7.73
C MET A 126 -11.58 1.66 8.36
N THR A 127 -10.71 0.91 9.05
CA THR A 127 -11.13 -0.23 9.86
C THR A 127 -11.81 0.27 11.13
N ALA A 128 -12.99 -0.26 11.44
CA ALA A 128 -13.63 -0.01 12.73
C ALA A 128 -13.02 -0.93 13.78
N GLN A 129 -12.75 -0.40 14.98
CA GLN A 129 -12.58 -1.23 16.16
C GLN A 129 -13.97 -1.70 16.58
N GLU A 130 -14.16 -3.02 16.74
CA GLU A 130 -15.37 -3.60 17.36
C GLU A 130 -15.20 -3.72 18.87
#